data_AF-A0A328SLQ1-F1
#
_entry.id   AF-A0A328SLQ1-F1
#
_cell.length_a   1.000
_cell.length_b   1.000
_cell.length_c   1.000
_cell.angle_alpha   90.00
_cell.angle_beta   90.00
_cell.angle_gamma   90.00
#
_symmetry.space_group_name_H-M   'P 1'
#
loop_
_entity.id
_entity.type
_entity.pdbx_description
1 polymer ?
#
loop_
_entity_poly.entity_id
_entity_poly.type
_entity_poly.pdbx_seq_one_letter_code
_entity_poly.pdbx_strand_id
1 'polypeptide(L)'
;IKIESEYHPQTQGGHIFHAFMGESYSDPDSLMSLTNKIARKTDIGFWAYSSALSFCVNCKTLMKGLQSTCTHCGETKNVEWYDRITGYVQQVGHSESASGGWNAGKKQELLDRKRWEQ
;
A
#
# COMPACT_ATOMS: atom_id res chain seq x y z
N ILE A 1 -1.18 0.43 15.89
CA ILE A 1 -1.41 -0.84 16.63
C ILE A 1 -1.95 -0.59 18.03
N LYS A 2 -1.14 -0.25 19.06
CA LYS A 2 -1.63 -0.12 20.46
C LYS A 2 -2.84 0.82 20.60
N ILE A 3 -2.77 1.98 19.96
CA ILE A 3 -3.86 2.95 19.95
C ILE A 3 -5.13 2.33 19.34
N GLU A 4 -5.04 1.84 18.10
CA GLU A 4 -6.21 1.27 17.39
C GLU A 4 -6.77 -0.01 18.03
N SER A 5 -5.94 -0.81 18.70
CA SER A 5 -6.42 -2.03 19.38
C SER A 5 -7.43 -1.71 20.48
N GLU A 6 -7.35 -0.54 21.12
CA GLU A 6 -8.32 -0.13 22.15
C GLU A 6 -9.70 0.19 21.55
N TYR A 7 -9.76 0.57 20.27
CA TYR A 7 -10.99 1.04 19.60
C TYR A 7 -11.70 -0.02 18.76
N HIS A 8 -10.98 -1.02 18.24
CA HIS A 8 -11.59 -2.09 17.43
C HIS A 8 -12.75 -2.81 18.18
N PRO A 9 -12.61 -3.21 19.47
CA PRO A 9 -13.71 -3.82 20.22
C PRO A 9 -14.94 -2.91 20.39
N GLN A 10 -14.74 -1.59 20.35
CA GLN A 10 -15.78 -0.58 20.56
C GLN A 10 -16.52 -0.22 19.27
N THR A 11 -15.97 -0.57 18.10
CA THR A 11 -16.48 -0.15 16.78
C THR A 11 -16.90 -1.35 15.94
N GLN A 12 -17.77 -2.21 16.48
CA GLN A 12 -18.19 -3.47 15.84
C GLN A 12 -18.93 -3.29 14.50
N GLY A 13 -19.39 -2.08 14.18
CA GLY A 13 -19.97 -1.75 12.86
C GLY A 13 -18.97 -1.74 11.71
N GLY A 14 -17.66 -1.73 12.00
CA GLY A 14 -16.60 -1.82 11.01
C GLY A 14 -15.39 -0.94 11.33
N HIS A 15 -14.21 -1.52 11.21
CA HIS A 15 -12.92 -0.87 11.41
C HIS A 15 -11.84 -1.60 10.61
N ILE A 16 -10.77 -0.90 10.22
CA ILE A 16 -9.62 -1.51 9.55
C ILE A 16 -8.33 -0.81 9.98
N PHE A 17 -7.35 -1.60 10.41
CA PHE A 17 -6.00 -1.12 10.66
C PHE A 17 -5.14 -1.23 9.40
N HIS A 18 -4.59 -0.09 8.96
CA HIS A 18 -3.68 -0.04 7.80
C HIS A 18 -2.22 -0.09 8.26
N ALA A 19 -1.56 -1.23 8.03
CA ALA A 19 -0.13 -1.38 8.26
C ALA A 19 0.64 -1.02 6.97
N PHE A 20 0.94 0.27 6.79
CA PHE A 20 1.77 0.75 5.67
C PHE A 20 3.20 0.25 5.81
N MET A 21 3.67 -0.49 4.82
CA MET A 21 5.03 -1.00 4.75
C MET A 21 5.89 0.04 4.06
N GLY A 22 6.90 0.54 4.77
CA GLY A 22 7.83 1.52 4.18
C GLY A 22 8.86 0.88 3.25
N GLU A 23 9.16 -0.41 3.44
CA GLU A 23 9.98 -1.18 2.51
C GLU A 23 9.13 -1.74 1.37
N SER A 24 9.66 -1.68 0.15
CA SER A 24 9.03 -2.33 -1.01
C SER A 24 9.11 -3.86 -0.89
N TYR A 25 10.15 -4.40 -0.25
CA TYR A 25 10.39 -5.83 -0.07
C TYR A 25 10.47 -6.20 1.42
N SER A 26 9.33 -6.49 2.03
CA SER A 26 9.30 -7.03 3.40
C SER A 26 9.66 -8.51 3.41
N ASP A 27 10.52 -8.89 4.36
CA ASP A 27 10.84 -10.29 4.66
C ASP A 27 9.57 -11.07 5.12
N PRO A 28 9.24 -12.22 4.49
CA PRO A 28 8.05 -13.00 4.84
C PRO A 28 8.02 -13.47 6.30
N ASP A 29 9.16 -13.83 6.88
CA ASP A 29 9.23 -14.30 8.26
C ASP A 29 8.94 -13.15 9.25
N SER A 30 9.44 -11.96 8.94
CA SER A 30 9.14 -10.74 9.67
C SER A 30 7.66 -10.37 9.60
N LEU A 31 7.02 -10.50 8.43
CA LEU A 31 5.57 -10.30 8.27
C LEU A 31 4.77 -11.33 9.06
N MET A 32 5.17 -12.60 9.05
CA MET A 32 4.51 -13.64 9.82
C MET A 32 4.66 -13.41 11.34
N SER A 33 5.85 -12.98 11.78
CA SER A 33 6.11 -12.58 13.17
C SER A 33 5.21 -11.43 13.61
N LEU A 34 5.04 -10.40 12.78
CA LEU A 34 4.14 -9.28 13.05
C LEU A 34 2.67 -9.73 13.07
N THR A 35 2.26 -10.55 12.11
CA THR A 35 0.91 -11.13 12.02
C THR A 35 0.55 -11.87 13.30
N ASN A 36 1.45 -12.73 13.78
CA ASN A 36 1.26 -13.45 15.05
C ASN A 36 1.15 -12.52 16.26
N LYS A 37 1.91 -11.42 16.30
CA LYS A 37 1.82 -10.43 17.38
C LYS A 37 0.50 -9.67 17.34
N ILE A 38 0.03 -9.25 16.16
CA ILE A 38 -1.26 -8.58 16.00
C ILE A 38 -2.38 -9.53 16.45
N ALA A 39 -2.45 -10.72 15.87
CA ALA A 39 -3.54 -11.67 16.11
C ALA A 39 -3.62 -12.20 17.56
N ARG A 40 -2.47 -12.34 18.25
CA ARG A 40 -2.42 -12.98 19.58
C ARG A 40 -2.19 -12.04 20.75
N LYS A 41 -1.74 -10.81 20.50
CA LYS A 41 -1.34 -9.87 21.56
C LYS A 41 -2.05 -8.53 21.49
N THR A 42 -3.04 -8.38 20.61
CA THR A 42 -3.81 -7.15 20.43
C THR A 42 -5.24 -7.47 20.06
N ASP A 43 -6.16 -6.55 20.30
CA ASP A 43 -7.57 -6.69 19.94
C ASP A 43 -7.90 -6.16 18.53
N ILE A 44 -6.90 -6.11 17.64
CA ILE A 44 -7.12 -5.73 16.24
C ILE A 44 -7.88 -6.83 15.52
N GLY A 45 -9.16 -6.57 15.21
CA GLY A 45 -10.03 -7.52 14.50
C GLY A 45 -9.82 -7.63 12.98
N PHE A 46 -9.37 -6.56 12.31
CA PHE A 46 -9.19 -6.55 10.86
C PHE A 46 -8.05 -5.61 10.45
N TRP A 47 -7.12 -6.09 9.63
CA TRP A 47 -5.98 -5.30 9.16
C TRP A 47 -5.54 -5.68 7.75
N ALA A 48 -4.79 -4.77 7.12
CA ALA A 48 -4.14 -5.03 5.84
C ALA A 48 -2.71 -4.51 5.83
N TYR A 49 -1.78 -5.34 5.36
CA TYR A 49 -0.46 -4.87 4.95
C TYR A 49 -0.60 -4.14 3.62
N SER A 50 -0.10 -2.91 3.56
CA SER A 50 -0.20 -2.06 2.38
C SER A 50 1.19 -1.70 1.89
N SER A 51 1.49 -2.07 0.65
CA SER A 51 2.68 -1.63 -0.08
C SER A 51 2.25 -0.97 -1.36
N ALA A 52 3.03 0.02 -1.80
CA ALA A 52 2.88 0.61 -3.11
C ALA A 52 3.38 -0.38 -4.17
N LEU A 53 2.70 -0.42 -5.31
CA LEU A 53 3.02 -1.27 -6.44
C LEU A 53 3.03 -0.42 -7.71
N SER A 54 3.74 -0.91 -8.72
CA SER A 54 3.72 -0.37 -10.07
C SER A 54 3.47 -1.49 -11.06
N PHE A 55 2.72 -1.22 -12.11
CA PHE A 55 2.33 -2.22 -13.11
C PHE A 55 2.56 -1.66 -14.50
N CYS A 56 3.38 -2.36 -15.30
CA CYS A 56 3.60 -1.98 -16.68
C CYS A 56 2.47 -2.53 -17.56
N VAL A 57 1.69 -1.64 -18.16
CA VAL A 57 0.57 -2.02 -19.04
C VAL A 57 1.09 -2.67 -20.33
N ASN A 58 2.29 -2.30 -20.78
CA ASN A 58 2.89 -2.80 -22.02
C ASN A 58 3.32 -4.28 -21.87
N CYS A 59 4.27 -4.57 -20.98
CA CYS A 59 4.81 -5.94 -20.81
C CYS A 59 4.18 -6.76 -19.69
N LYS A 60 3.18 -6.22 -18.97
CA LYS A 60 2.45 -6.87 -17.88
C LYS A 60 3.30 -7.21 -16.65
N THR A 61 4.44 -6.56 -16.48
CA THR A 61 5.31 -6.75 -15.31
C THR A 61 4.72 -6.00 -14.10
N LEU A 62 4.53 -6.73 -12.99
CA LEU A 62 4.24 -6.17 -11.67
C LEU A 62 5.55 -5.90 -10.94
N MET A 63 5.68 -4.70 -10.41
CA MET A 63 6.86 -4.19 -9.72
C MET A 63 6.45 -3.66 -8.35
N LYS A 64 7.36 -3.70 -7.39
CA LYS A 64 7.13 -3.15 -6.06
C LYS A 64 7.60 -1.69 -5.99
N GLY A 65 6.91 -0.90 -5.17
CA GLY A 65 7.14 0.54 -5.08
C GLY A 65 6.53 1.34 -6.24
N LEU A 66 6.63 2.66 -6.12
CA LEU A 66 6.15 3.63 -7.12
C LEU A 66 7.23 3.84 -8.20
N GLN A 67 7.40 2.86 -9.09
CA GLN A 67 8.42 2.95 -10.14
C GLN A 67 7.88 3.67 -11.37
N SER A 68 8.59 4.69 -11.84
CA SER A 68 8.23 5.42 -13.06
C SER A 68 8.67 4.71 -14.35
N THR A 69 9.58 3.74 -14.25
CA THR A 69 10.14 3.04 -15.40
C THR A 69 10.03 1.55 -15.18
N CYS A 70 9.58 0.82 -16.21
CA CYS A 70 9.49 -0.63 -16.13
C CYS A 70 10.88 -1.25 -16.10
N THR A 71 11.18 -2.03 -15.06
CA THR A 71 12.46 -2.75 -14.89
C THR A 71 12.69 -3.85 -15.92
N HIS A 72 11.63 -4.30 -16.61
CA HIS A 72 11.72 -5.37 -17.61
C HIS A 72 11.84 -4.85 -19.06
N CYS A 73 11.06 -3.84 -19.45
CA CYS A 73 11.03 -3.37 -20.84
C CYS A 73 11.37 -1.89 -21.05
N GLY A 74 11.64 -1.13 -19.98
CA GLY A 74 11.99 0.29 -20.07
C GLY A 74 10.82 1.23 -20.38
N GLU A 75 9.57 0.73 -20.43
CA GLU A 75 8.38 1.57 -20.60
C GLU A 75 8.29 2.65 -19.51
N THR A 76 7.91 3.87 -19.89
CA THR A 76 7.84 5.04 -18.99
C THR A 76 6.48 5.74 -19.01
N LYS A 77 5.70 5.58 -20.08
CA LYS A 77 4.41 6.29 -20.24
C LYS A 77 3.25 5.50 -19.70
N ASN A 78 3.29 4.18 -19.88
CA ASN A 78 2.22 3.26 -19.52
C ASN A 78 2.61 2.39 -18.31
N VAL A 79 3.10 3.04 -17.25
CA VAL A 79 3.36 2.41 -15.95
C VAL A 79 2.37 2.98 -14.95
N GLU A 80 1.51 2.14 -14.42
CA GLU A 80 0.47 2.52 -13.47
C GLU A 80 0.97 2.31 -12.05
N TRP A 81 0.70 3.26 -11.16
CA TRP A 81 0.94 3.09 -9.73
C TRP A 81 -0.32 2.64 -9.01
N TYR A 82 -0.15 1.79 -8.01
CA TYR A 82 -1.20 1.26 -7.17
C TYR A 82 -0.82 1.36 -5.69
N ASP A 83 -1.76 1.76 -4.85
CA ASP A 83 -1.60 1.82 -3.39
C ASP A 83 -2.99 1.68 -2.74
N ARG A 84 -3.03 1.33 -1.45
CA ARG A 84 -4.25 1.30 -0.65
C ARG A 84 -4.45 2.67 0.00
N ILE A 85 -5.61 3.30 -0.21
CA ILE A 85 -5.97 4.53 0.53
C ILE A 85 -7.01 4.23 1.61
N THR A 86 -8.28 4.10 1.24
CA THR A 86 -9.42 4.06 2.19
C THR A 86 -10.01 2.66 2.34
N GLY A 87 -9.19 1.63 2.21
CA GLY A 87 -9.61 0.23 2.42
C GLY A 87 -9.38 -0.72 1.25
N TYR A 88 -9.14 -0.24 0.03
CA TYR A 88 -8.87 -1.08 -1.15
C TYR A 88 -7.73 -0.51 -2.00
N VAL A 89 -7.12 -1.37 -2.82
CA VAL A 89 -6.03 -0.98 -3.74
C VAL A 89 -6.63 -0.24 -4.91
N GLN A 90 -6.10 0.93 -5.22
CA GLN A 90 -6.56 1.79 -6.30
C GLN A 90 -5.39 2.24 -7.16
N GLN A 91 -5.67 2.57 -8.42
CA GLN A 91 -4.72 3.28 -9.26
C GLN A 91 -4.49 4.68 -8.69
N VAL A 92 -3.23 5.02 -8.44
CA VAL A 92 -2.80 6.28 -7.80
C VAL A 92 -2.08 7.23 -8.75
N GLY A 93 -1.77 6.78 -9.97
CA GLY A 93 -1.34 7.65 -11.06
C GLY A 93 -0.20 7.09 -11.90
N HIS A 94 0.63 8.01 -12.39
CA HIS A 94 1.79 7.86 -13.27
C HIS A 94 1.51 7.52 -14.74
N SER A 95 0.58 6.61 -15.05
CA SER A 95 0.26 6.32 -16.45
C SER A 95 -0.41 7.51 -17.14
N GLU A 96 -0.07 7.79 -18.41
CA GLU A 96 -0.78 8.79 -19.24
C GLU A 96 -2.28 8.48 -19.36
N SER A 97 -2.65 7.20 -19.27
CA SER A 97 -4.02 6.71 -19.29
C SER A 97 -4.74 6.75 -17.93
N ALA A 98 -4.07 7.16 -16.85
CA ALA A 98 -4.66 7.12 -15.52
C ALA A 98 -5.85 8.10 -15.42
N SER A 99 -7.06 7.55 -15.33
CA SER A 99 -8.29 8.34 -15.23
C SER A 99 -8.47 8.84 -13.79
N GLY A 100 -8.52 10.17 -13.65
CA GLY A 100 -8.30 10.88 -12.39
C GLY A 100 -9.43 10.80 -11.38
N GLY A 101 -9.10 10.32 -10.18
CA GLY A 101 -9.85 10.50 -8.91
C GLY A 101 -9.01 11.13 -7.79
N TRP A 102 -7.84 11.69 -8.14
CA TRP A 102 -6.81 12.15 -7.21
C TRP A 102 -6.68 13.67 -7.24
N ASN A 103 -7.33 14.32 -6.27
CA ASN A 103 -7.13 15.74 -6.00
C ASN A 103 -5.71 15.98 -5.44
N ALA A 104 -5.30 17.25 -5.37
CA ALA A 104 -3.97 17.64 -4.89
C ALA A 104 -3.66 17.08 -3.48
N GLY A 105 -4.66 17.06 -2.59
CA GLY A 105 -4.49 16.56 -1.22
C GLY A 105 -4.16 15.06 -1.17
N LYS A 106 -4.87 14.23 -1.94
CA LYS A 106 -4.56 12.79 -2.01
C LYS A 106 -3.16 12.57 -2.58
N LYS A 107 -2.78 13.32 -3.64
CA LYS A 107 -1.43 13.21 -4.22
C LYS A 107 -0.36 13.56 -3.19
N GLN A 108 -0.56 14.62 -2.42
CA GLN A 108 0.38 15.00 -1.37
C GLN A 108 0.44 13.94 -0.26
N GLU A 109 -0.71 13.40 0.18
CA GLU A 109 -0.74 12.31 1.16
C GLU A 109 0.06 11.09 0.69
N LEU A 110 -0.08 10.71 -0.60
CA LEU A 110 0.70 9.62 -1.18
C LEU A 110 2.22 9.89 -1.12
N LEU A 111 2.64 11.14 -1.36
CA LEU A 111 4.05 11.54 -1.33
C LEU A 111 4.60 11.63 0.11
N ASP A 112 3.77 12.07 1.06
CA ASP A 112 4.14 12.21 2.47
C ASP A 112 4.34 10.86 3.18
N ARG A 113 3.82 9.76 2.60
CA ARG A 113 4.07 8.41 3.09
C ARG A 113 5.57 8.08 3.03
N LYS A 114 6.17 7.89 4.20
CA LYS A 114 7.56 7.46 4.34
C LYS A 114 7.77 6.10 3.68
N ARG A 115 8.61 6.08 2.66
CA ARG A 115 9.10 4.87 2.00
C ARG A 115 10.62 4.88 2.11
N TRP A 116 11.19 3.73 2.43
CA TRP A 116 12.63 3.54 2.49
C TRP A 116 13.05 2.72 1.28
N GLU A 117 13.99 3.24 0.51
CA GLU A 117 14.66 2.49 -0.55
C GLU A 117 15.67 1.52 0.09
N GLN A 118 15.74 0.29 -0.44
CA GLN A 118 16.83 -0.65 -0.19
C GLN A 118 17.80 -0.58 -1.36
#